data_AF-A0A7J6VMQ0-F1
#
_entry.id   AF-A0A7J6VMQ0-F1
#
_cell.length_a   1.000
_cell.length_b   1.000
_cell.length_c   1.000
_cell.angle_alpha   90.00
_cell.angle_beta   90.00
_cell.angle_gamma   90.00
#
_symmetry.space_group_name_H-M   'P 1'
#
loop_
_entity.id
_entity.type
_entity.pdbx_description
1 polymer ?
#
loop_
_entity_poly.entity_id
_entity_poly.type
_entity_poly.pdbx_seq_one_letter_code
_entity_poly.pdbx_strand_id
1 'polypeptide(L)'
;MLKPKIEYRVGLARPLCNWGKQFTREIGIVARANASLACHRWKEIKKIHGDLFYDNLKKKFDVNFDDPYTREVVDKQLGEVLRRHRMLGVRFARGLKLKNLRN
;
A
#
# COMPACT_ATOMS: atom_id res chain seq x y z
N MET A 1 -19.66 -12.26 -11.19
CA MET A 1 -18.38 -12.93 -10.89
C MET A 1 -18.11 -12.83 -9.40
N LEU A 2 -17.78 -13.95 -8.74
CA LEU A 2 -17.35 -13.95 -7.34
C LEU A 2 -15.99 -13.26 -7.23
N LYS A 3 -15.83 -12.32 -6.29
CA LYS A 3 -14.55 -11.67 -6.03
C LYS A 3 -13.59 -12.67 -5.36
N PRO A 4 -12.28 -12.61 -5.64
CA PRO A 4 -11.32 -13.45 -4.96
C PRO A 4 -11.27 -13.12 -3.47
N LYS A 5 -11.45 -14.13 -2.62
CA LYS A 5 -11.39 -14.00 -1.16
C LYS A 5 -9.95 -13.89 -0.68
N ILE A 6 -9.69 -12.90 0.17
CA ILE A 6 -8.39 -12.69 0.83
C ILE A 6 -8.60 -12.88 2.33
N GLU A 7 -7.89 -13.86 2.89
CA GLU A 7 -7.92 -14.16 4.32
C GLU A 7 -6.52 -14.09 4.90
N TYR A 8 -6.41 -13.38 6.02
CA TYR A 8 -5.22 -13.36 6.85
C TYR A 8 -5.44 -14.24 8.07
N ARG A 9 -4.38 -14.92 8.51
CA ARG A 9 -4.37 -15.64 9.78
C ARG A 9 -3.41 -14.95 10.72
N VAL A 10 -3.78 -14.83 11.99
CA VAL A 10 -2.94 -14.27 13.03
C VAL A 10 -1.55 -14.93 13.00
N GLY A 11 -0.51 -14.11 12.97
CA GLY A 11 0.89 -14.53 12.85
C GLY A 11 1.44 -14.61 11.42
N LEU A 12 0.59 -14.52 10.39
CA LEU A 12 1.00 -14.53 8.99
C LEU A 12 0.88 -13.14 8.35
N ALA A 13 2.02 -12.58 7.92
CA ALA A 13 2.07 -11.32 7.19
C ALA A 13 1.61 -11.43 5.72
N ARG A 14 1.19 -12.62 5.27
CA ARG A 14 0.77 -12.91 3.89
C ARG A 14 -0.61 -13.54 3.87
N PRO A 15 -1.42 -13.27 2.83
CA PRO A 15 -2.70 -13.93 2.64
C PRO A 15 -2.55 -15.45 2.49
N LEU A 16 -3.50 -16.21 3.02
CA LEU A 16 -3.56 -17.67 2.91
C LEU A 16 -3.93 -18.18 1.49
N CYS A 17 -4.42 -17.28 0.63
CA CYS A 17 -4.99 -17.64 -0.67
C CYS A 17 -3.99 -17.53 -1.83
N ASN A 18 -4.29 -18.25 -2.92
CA ASN A 18 -3.54 -18.18 -4.19
C ASN A 18 -3.48 -16.77 -4.81
N TRP A 19 -4.41 -15.89 -4.41
CA TRP A 19 -4.48 -14.50 -4.86
C TRP A 19 -3.57 -13.55 -4.08
N GLY A 20 -2.82 -14.04 -3.09
CA GLY A 20 -2.04 -13.17 -2.20
C GLY A 20 -1.00 -12.32 -2.93
N LYS A 21 -0.35 -12.85 -3.97
CA LYS A 21 0.59 -12.09 -4.82
C LYS A 21 -0.12 -10.96 -5.57
N GLN A 22 -1.30 -11.23 -6.12
CA GLN A 22 -2.09 -10.25 -6.86
C GLN A 22 -2.66 -9.18 -5.94
N PHE A 23 -3.07 -9.57 -4.72
CA PHE A 23 -3.53 -8.64 -3.70
C PHE A 23 -2.41 -7.68 -3.27
N THR A 24 -1.21 -8.17 -2.96
CA THR A 24 -0.05 -7.32 -2.66
C THR A 24 0.33 -6.41 -3.83
N ARG A 25 0.21 -6.88 -5.07
CA ARG A 25 0.42 -6.04 -6.25
C ARG A 25 -0.61 -4.92 -6.33
N GLU A 26 -1.88 -5.20 -6.06
CA GLU A 26 -2.94 -4.20 -6.06
C GLU A 26 -2.76 -3.17 -4.94
N ILE A 27 -2.38 -3.61 -3.73
CA ILE A 27 -1.96 -2.71 -2.64
C ILE A 27 -0.88 -1.75 -3.15
N GLY A 28 0.09 -2.25 -3.89
CA GLY A 28 1.14 -1.43 -4.50
C GLY A 28 0.63 -0.43 -5.55
N ILE A 29 -0.41 -0.77 -6.31
CA ILE A 29 -1.05 0.13 -7.29
C ILE A 29 -1.82 1.23 -6.57
N VAL A 30 -2.67 0.88 -5.60
CA VAL A 30 -3.47 1.84 -4.83
C VAL A 30 -2.56 2.77 -4.02
N ALA A 31 -1.52 2.24 -3.39
CA ALA A 31 -0.51 3.04 -2.69
C ALA A 31 0.17 4.05 -3.63
N ARG A 32 0.56 3.64 -4.83
CA ARG A 32 1.21 4.52 -5.83
C ARG A 32 0.28 5.61 -6.34
N ALA A 33 -0.94 5.24 -6.70
CA ALA A 33 -1.94 6.18 -7.21
C ALA A 33 -2.19 7.32 -6.21
N ASN A 34 -2.11 7.02 -4.90
CA ASN A 34 -2.30 7.97 -3.83
C ASN A 34 -0.98 8.42 -3.16
N ALA A 35 0.18 8.07 -3.73
CA ALA A 35 1.48 8.35 -3.11
C ALA A 35 1.75 9.85 -3.02
N SER A 36 1.29 10.62 -4.01
CA SER A 36 1.38 12.09 -4.04
C SER A 36 0.77 12.73 -2.80
N LEU A 37 -0.30 12.15 -2.27
CA LEU A 37 -0.99 12.59 -1.05
C LEU A 37 -0.30 12.01 0.20
N ALA A 38 0.14 10.75 0.14
CA ALA A 38 0.46 9.95 1.33
C ALA A 38 1.94 9.89 1.75
N CYS A 39 2.88 10.38 0.91
CA CYS A 39 4.32 10.15 1.06
C CYS A 39 4.95 10.66 2.37
N HIS A 40 4.44 11.77 2.93
CA HIS A 40 5.02 12.42 4.11
C HIS A 40 4.22 12.22 5.39
N ARG A 41 2.95 11.83 5.28
CA ARG A 41 1.97 11.89 6.38
C ARG A 41 1.05 10.68 6.41
N TRP A 42 1.54 9.48 6.07
CA TRP A 42 0.70 8.26 6.04
C TRP A 42 -0.15 8.07 7.30
N LYS A 43 0.37 8.37 8.51
CA LYS A 43 -0.40 8.31 9.75
C LYS A 43 -1.61 9.26 9.78
N GLU A 44 -1.46 10.47 9.25
CA GLU A 44 -2.54 11.47 9.16
C GLU A 44 -3.47 11.14 7.99
N ILE A 45 -2.90 10.78 6.84
CA ILE A 45 -3.62 10.42 5.61
C ILE A 45 -4.46 9.17 5.82
N LYS A 46 -3.96 8.14 6.52
CA LYS A 46 -4.74 6.95 6.89
C LYS A 46 -5.98 7.34 7.70
N LYS A 47 -5.87 8.36 8.56
CA LYS A 47 -6.98 8.82 9.40
C LYS A 47 -8.08 9.52 8.60
N ILE A 48 -7.72 10.19 7.51
CA ILE A 48 -8.63 11.02 6.69
C ILE A 48 -9.12 10.27 5.45
N HIS A 49 -8.25 9.47 4.83
CA HIS A 49 -8.45 8.82 3.54
C HIS A 49 -8.28 7.31 3.59
N GLY A 50 -8.04 6.69 4.77
CA GLY A 50 -7.83 5.25 4.90
C GLY A 50 -8.95 4.43 4.24
N ASP A 51 -10.18 4.90 4.38
CA ASP A 51 -11.36 4.24 3.81
C ASP A 51 -11.34 4.20 2.28
N LEU A 52 -10.81 5.23 1.60
CA LEU A 52 -10.62 5.22 0.15
C LEU A 52 -9.65 4.12 -0.30
N PHE A 53 -8.62 3.80 0.50
CA PHE A 53 -7.71 2.70 0.19
C PHE A 53 -8.41 1.35 0.30
N TYR A 54 -9.15 1.14 1.40
CA TYR A 54 -9.88 -0.10 1.61
C TYR A 54 -11.00 -0.29 0.58
N ASP A 55 -11.73 0.76 0.23
CA ASP A 55 -12.80 0.70 -0.77
C ASP A 55 -12.27 0.30 -2.15
N ASN A 56 -11.10 0.81 -2.54
CA ASN A 56 -10.46 0.40 -3.79
C ASN A 56 -10.04 -1.08 -3.78
N LEU A 57 -9.62 -1.61 -2.63
CA LEU A 57 -9.34 -3.03 -2.48
C LEU A 57 -10.62 -3.87 -2.48
N LYS A 58 -11.67 -3.45 -1.76
CA LYS A 58 -13.00 -4.09 -1.71
C LYS A 58 -13.69 -4.15 -3.06
N LYS A 59 -13.40 -3.22 -3.98
CA LYS A 59 -13.91 -3.27 -5.37
C LYS A 59 -13.41 -4.50 -6.13
N LYS A 60 -12.17 -4.94 -5.85
CA LYS A 60 -11.49 -6.00 -6.61
C LYS A 60 -11.41 -7.34 -5.86
N PHE A 61 -11.41 -7.30 -4.54
CA PHE A 61 -11.21 -8.46 -3.67
C PHE A 61 -12.28 -8.51 -2.59
N ASP A 62 -12.62 -9.72 -2.17
CA ASP A 62 -13.45 -9.95 -0.99
C ASP A 62 -12.54 -10.07 0.24
N VAL A 63 -12.42 -8.97 0.99
CA VAL A 63 -11.52 -8.85 2.15
C VAL A 63 -12.31 -8.31 3.33
N ASN A 64 -12.25 -9.00 4.45
CA ASN A 64 -12.85 -8.52 5.69
C ASN A 64 -11.91 -7.52 6.39
N PHE A 65 -12.22 -6.22 6.27
CA PHE A 65 -11.48 -5.15 6.95
C PHE A 65 -12.04 -4.82 8.34
N ASP A 66 -13.15 -5.44 8.74
CA ASP A 66 -13.66 -5.34 10.12
C ASP A 66 -12.83 -6.22 11.07
N ASP A 67 -12.11 -7.20 10.53
CA ASP A 67 -11.08 -7.95 11.26
C ASP A 67 -9.86 -7.03 11.57
N PRO A 68 -9.56 -6.76 12.85
CA PRO A 68 -8.49 -5.85 13.24
C PRO A 68 -7.11 -6.29 12.73
N TYR A 69 -6.87 -7.61 12.70
CA TYR A 69 -5.59 -8.16 12.26
C TYR A 69 -5.37 -7.95 10.75
N THR A 70 -6.37 -8.27 9.94
CA THR A 70 -6.37 -8.04 8.49
C THR A 70 -6.12 -6.57 8.20
N ARG A 71 -6.82 -5.66 8.90
CA ARG A 71 -6.64 -4.22 8.76
C ARG A 71 -5.21 -3.79 9.09
N GLU A 72 -4.66 -4.25 10.22
CA GLU A 72 -3.31 -3.93 10.65
C GLU A 72 -2.25 -4.39 9.62
N VAL A 73 -2.36 -5.62 9.13
CA VAL A 73 -1.41 -6.18 8.15
C VAL A 73 -1.46 -5.39 6.84
N VAL A 74 -2.66 -5.09 6.34
CA VAL A 74 -2.83 -4.31 5.10
C VAL A 74 -2.27 -2.89 5.26
N ASP A 75 -2.53 -2.25 6.41
CA ASP A 75 -2.00 -0.92 6.70
C ASP A 75 -0.48 -0.87 6.77
N LYS A 76 0.12 -1.91 7.36
CA LYS A 76 1.57 -2.06 7.41
C LYS A 76 2.14 -2.18 5.99
N GLN A 77 1.52 -2.99 5.14
CA GLN A 77 1.93 -3.13 3.74
C GLN A 77 1.79 -1.83 2.95
N LEU A 78 0.66 -1.12 3.09
CA LEU A 78 0.44 0.20 2.47
C LEU A 78 1.52 1.20 2.90
N GLY A 79 1.77 1.29 4.21
CA GLY A 79 2.81 2.16 4.77
C GLY A 79 4.22 1.83 4.29
N GLU A 80 4.55 0.54 4.15
CA GLU A 80 5.84 0.09 3.61
C GLU A 80 6.02 0.50 2.15
N VAL A 81 5.00 0.29 1.30
CA VAL A 81 5.05 0.67 -0.11
C VAL A 81 5.22 2.17 -0.26
N LEU A 82 4.45 2.97 0.48
CA LEU A 82 4.54 4.43 0.47
C LEU A 82 5.92 4.91 0.94
N ARG A 83 6.47 4.32 2.00
CA ARG A 83 7.83 4.61 2.48
C ARG A 83 8.89 4.28 1.42
N ARG A 84 8.74 3.16 0.69
CA ARG A 84 9.64 2.82 -0.42
C ARG A 84 9.54 3.83 -1.56
N HIS A 85 8.34 4.25 -1.92
CA HIS A 85 8.12 5.31 -2.92
C HIS A 85 8.82 6.62 -2.55
N ARG A 86 8.75 7.02 -1.27
CA ARG A 86 9.49 8.17 -0.75
C ARG A 86 10.99 8.05 -0.99
N MET A 87 11.59 6.92 -0.63
CA MET A 87 13.04 6.71 -0.77
C MET A 87 13.47 6.72 -2.24
N LEU A 88 12.64 6.20 -3.15
CA LEU A 88 12.91 6.26 -4.58
C LEU A 88 12.82 7.69 -5.13
N GLY A 89 11.82 8.48 -4.73
CA GLY A 89 11.74 9.90 -5.09
C GLY A 89 12.93 10.71 -4.59
N VAL A 90 13.39 10.47 -3.35
CA VAL A 90 14.58 11.12 -2.78
C VAL A 90 15.87 10.69 -3.51
N ARG A 91 16.00 9.42 -3.90
CA ARG A 91 17.14 8.93 -4.68
C ARG A 91 17.20 9.53 -6.08
N PHE A 92 16.06 9.66 -6.76
CA PHE A 92 15.98 10.35 -8.05
C PHE A 92 16.33 11.84 -7.92
N ALA A 93 15.80 12.54 -6.92
CA ALA A 93 16.13 13.94 -6.68
C ALA A 93 17.63 14.16 -6.39
N ARG A 94 18.27 13.27 -5.62
CA ARG A 94 19.73 13.32 -5.38
C ARG A 94 20.55 12.97 -6.62
N GLY A 95 20.09 12.01 -7.43
CA GLY A 95 20.73 11.63 -8.69
C GLY A 95 20.69 12.75 -9.75
N LEU A 96 19.59 13.50 -9.81
CA LEU A 96 19.49 14.70 -10.64
C LEU A 96 20.38 15.84 -10.15
N LYS A 97 20.43 16.07 -8.83
CA LYS A 97 21.29 17.12 -8.24
C LYS A 97 22.78 16.87 -8.49
N LEU A 98 23.21 15.61 -8.50
CA LEU A 98 24.60 15.24 -8.82
C LEU A 98 24.96 15.35 -10.30
N LYS A 99 23.98 15.21 -11.22
CA LYS A 99 24.21 15.44 -12.65
C LYS A 99 24.30 16.94 -12.99
N ASN A 100 23.54 17.79 -12.32
CA ASN A 100 23.58 19.25 -12.53
C ASN A 100 24.74 19.98 -11.83
N LEU A 101 25.52 19.29 -11.00
CA LEU A 101 26.76 19.82 -10.41
C LEU A 101 28.03 19.40 -11.17
N ARG A 102 27.86 18.64 -12.27
CA ARG A 102 28.95 18.17 -13.14
C ARG A 102 28.92 18.79 -14.54
N ASN A 103 28.07 19.79 -14.77
CA ASN A 103 28.09 20.65 -15.96
C ASN A 103 28.50 22.06 -15.55
#